data_AF-A0A7W1U6W1-F1
#
_entry.id   AF-A0A7W1U6W1-F1
#
_cell.length_a   1.000
_cell.length_b   1.000
_cell.length_c   1.000
_cell.angle_alpha   90.00
_cell.angle_beta   90.00
_cell.angle_gamma   90.00
#
_symmetry.space_group_name_H-M   'P 1'
#
loop_
_entity.id
_entity.type
_entity.pdbx_description
1 polymer ?
#
loop_
_entity_poly.entity_id
_entity_poly.type
_entity_poly.pdbx_seq_one_letter_code
_entity_poly.pdbx_strand_id
1 'polypeptide(L)'
;MADLGKLSHSYFSPPPPIRRFDQTITGDILLSRHIFPNPPSSAKLTRIDEEFYSLPRISLCGLEFSLYDGRELYTGDDRISLVFCLDDDPEIDGLLVYVEDRAECRKYEDERIKRADLYLAVPHLHLRYYLEDWLDYLIGGMKYYYIENLSYWRYETLWDDREKLVNCFDQGGTFELFETLKRQLENEVGAWSGISKEARRFRASVREQMEG
;
A
#
# COMPACT_ATOMS: atom_id res chain seq x y z
N MET A 1 5.89 9.33 -7.16
CA MET A 1 5.66 8.22 -6.20
C MET A 1 6.90 7.81 -5.42
N ALA A 2 8.03 7.46 -6.04
CA ALA A 2 9.25 7.12 -5.29
C ALA A 2 9.73 8.25 -4.36
N ASP A 3 9.46 9.50 -4.70
CA ASP A 3 9.78 10.65 -3.86
C ASP A 3 8.93 10.74 -2.59
N LEU A 4 7.68 10.24 -2.60
CA LEU A 4 6.83 10.19 -1.39
C LEU A 4 7.41 9.24 -0.33
N GLY A 5 7.82 8.05 -0.75
CA GLY A 5 8.51 7.10 0.13
C GLY A 5 9.80 7.70 0.70
N LYS A 6 10.60 8.36 -0.13
CA LYS A 6 11.84 9.03 0.30
C LYS A 6 11.58 10.19 1.28
N LEU A 7 10.52 10.98 1.08
CA LEU A 7 10.19 12.14 1.93
C LEU A 7 9.84 11.74 3.36
N SER A 8 9.11 10.63 3.55
CA SER A 8 8.75 10.18 4.90
C SER A 8 9.98 9.76 5.73
N HIS A 9 11.00 9.18 5.10
CA HIS A 9 12.19 8.67 5.81
C HIS A 9 13.35 9.64 5.85
N SER A 10 13.49 10.57 4.89
CA SER A 10 14.66 11.48 4.78
C SER A 10 14.96 12.27 6.06
N TYR A 11 13.94 12.48 6.90
CA TYR A 11 14.06 13.19 8.17
C TYR A 11 14.50 12.31 9.35
N PHE A 12 14.36 10.98 9.27
CA PHE A 12 14.40 10.15 10.47
C PHE A 12 15.14 8.82 10.38
N SER A 13 15.37 8.31 9.16
CA SER A 13 15.97 7.00 8.88
C SER A 13 16.59 6.96 7.48
N PRO A 14 17.41 5.95 7.14
CA PRO A 14 17.72 5.66 5.74
C PRO A 14 16.42 5.55 4.92
N PRO A 15 16.40 6.00 3.64
CA PRO A 15 15.20 5.89 2.81
C PRO A 15 14.71 4.44 2.77
N PRO A 16 13.38 4.22 2.75
CA PRO A 16 12.85 2.87 2.81
C PRO A 16 13.31 2.11 1.55
N PRO A 17 13.52 0.80 1.64
CA PRO A 17 13.67 0.00 0.45
C PRO A 17 12.40 0.16 -0.40
N ILE A 18 12.55 0.75 -1.58
CA ILE A 18 11.48 0.85 -2.56
C ILE A 18 11.57 -0.40 -3.44
N ARG A 19 10.57 -1.29 -3.34
CA ARG A 19 10.43 -2.41 -4.27
C ARG A 19 9.80 -1.88 -5.55
N ARG A 20 10.42 -2.20 -6.69
CA ARG A 20 9.91 -1.84 -8.01
C ARG A 20 9.45 -3.10 -8.71
N PHE A 21 8.28 -3.03 -9.32
CA PHE A 21 7.70 -4.08 -10.12
C PHE A 21 7.62 -3.59 -11.56
N ASP A 22 8.26 -4.32 -12.45
CA ASP A 22 8.19 -4.17 -13.91
C ASP A 22 8.61 -5.49 -14.53
N GLN A 23 7.92 -6.55 -14.13
CA GLN A 23 8.32 -7.92 -14.48
C GLN A 23 7.13 -8.86 -14.55
N THR A 24 7.27 -9.87 -15.40
CA THR A 24 6.43 -11.06 -15.41
C THR A 24 7.00 -12.09 -14.44
N ILE A 25 6.12 -12.66 -13.62
CA ILE A 25 6.42 -13.75 -12.68
C ILE A 25 5.66 -15.00 -13.12
N THR A 26 6.31 -16.16 -13.04
CA THR A 26 5.73 -17.48 -13.31
C THR A 26 6.00 -18.40 -12.13
N GLY A 27 5.05 -19.25 -11.74
CA GLY A 27 5.22 -20.17 -10.62
C GLY A 27 3.88 -20.53 -9.98
N ASP A 28 3.93 -20.98 -8.72
CA ASP A 28 2.74 -21.15 -7.91
C ASP A 28 2.30 -19.80 -7.35
N ILE A 29 1.41 -19.11 -8.09
CA ILE A 29 0.92 -17.78 -7.74
C ILE A 29 -0.48 -17.91 -7.17
N LEU A 30 -0.63 -17.51 -5.92
CA LEU A 30 -1.88 -17.55 -5.17
C LEU A 30 -2.47 -16.13 -5.10
N LEU A 31 -3.78 -16.01 -5.26
CA LEU A 31 -4.52 -14.75 -5.22
C LEU A 31 -5.60 -14.86 -4.15
N SER A 32 -5.66 -13.87 -3.27
CA SER A 32 -6.78 -13.71 -2.33
C SER A 32 -8.06 -13.42 -3.10
N ARG A 33 -9.17 -14.06 -2.72
CA ARG A 33 -10.52 -13.76 -3.22
C ARG A 33 -10.87 -12.29 -3.06
N HIS A 34 -10.35 -11.64 -2.02
CA HIS A 34 -10.69 -10.26 -1.66
C HIS A 34 -10.11 -9.19 -2.59
N ILE A 35 -9.19 -9.54 -3.50
CA ILE A 35 -8.73 -8.58 -4.53
C ILE A 35 -9.83 -8.32 -5.58
N PHE A 36 -10.76 -9.27 -5.75
CA PHE A 36 -11.82 -9.17 -6.72
C PHE A 36 -13.10 -8.60 -6.08
N PRO A 37 -13.75 -7.58 -6.67
CA PRO A 37 -15.00 -7.03 -6.14
C PRO A 37 -16.14 -8.07 -6.14
N ASN A 38 -16.15 -8.95 -7.15
CA ASN A 38 -17.10 -10.04 -7.31
C ASN A 38 -16.33 -11.36 -7.54
N PRO A 39 -16.95 -12.54 -7.35
CA PRO A 39 -16.28 -13.79 -7.65
C PRO A 39 -15.90 -13.79 -9.13
N PRO A 40 -14.61 -13.93 -9.47
CA PRO A 40 -14.20 -13.83 -10.86
C PRO A 40 -14.70 -15.02 -11.67
N SER A 41 -14.97 -14.77 -12.95
CA SER A 41 -15.41 -15.75 -13.95
C SER A 41 -14.34 -16.09 -15.00
N SER A 42 -13.17 -15.43 -14.89
CA SER A 42 -12.00 -15.66 -15.74
C SER A 42 -11.63 -17.15 -15.90
N ALA A 43 -11.43 -17.58 -17.15
CA ALA A 43 -10.95 -18.92 -17.48
C ALA A 43 -9.45 -19.13 -17.18
N LYS A 44 -8.70 -18.05 -16.90
CA LYS A 44 -7.28 -18.12 -16.53
C LYS A 44 -7.07 -18.44 -15.06
N LEU A 45 -8.08 -18.15 -14.23
CA LEU A 45 -8.05 -18.40 -12.80
C LEU A 45 -8.49 -19.82 -12.51
N THR A 46 -7.68 -20.54 -11.73
CA THR A 46 -8.09 -21.81 -11.14
C THR A 46 -8.59 -21.53 -9.74
N ARG A 47 -9.88 -21.75 -9.48
CA ARG A 47 -10.41 -21.67 -8.12
C ARG A 47 -9.84 -22.79 -7.28
N ILE A 48 -9.16 -22.45 -6.19
CA ILE A 48 -8.65 -23.42 -5.21
C ILE A 48 -9.75 -23.71 -4.18
N ASP A 49 -10.37 -22.67 -3.64
CA ASP A 49 -11.49 -22.75 -2.69
C ASP A 49 -12.29 -21.43 -2.65
N GLU A 50 -12.93 -21.10 -1.52
CA GLU A 50 -13.68 -19.85 -1.35
C GLU A 50 -12.79 -18.61 -1.15
N GLU A 51 -11.58 -18.82 -0.65
CA GLU A 51 -10.64 -17.78 -0.24
C GLU A 51 -9.55 -17.54 -1.28
N PHE A 52 -9.24 -18.54 -2.11
CA PHE A 52 -8.10 -18.49 -3.02
C PHE A 52 -8.39 -18.90 -4.46
N TYR A 53 -7.70 -18.20 -5.35
CA TYR A 53 -7.51 -18.55 -6.75
C TYR A 53 -6.02 -18.74 -7.01
N SER A 54 -5.67 -19.42 -8.10
CA SER A 54 -4.31 -19.48 -8.60
C SER A 54 -4.25 -19.12 -10.07
N LEU A 55 -3.08 -18.63 -10.49
CA LEU A 55 -2.73 -18.46 -11.89
C LEU A 55 -1.26 -18.84 -12.14
N PRO A 56 -0.90 -19.35 -13.32
CA PRO A 56 0.46 -19.83 -13.58
C PRO A 56 1.47 -18.70 -13.84
N ARG A 57 0.97 -17.50 -14.19
CA ARG A 57 1.77 -16.37 -14.65
C ARG A 57 1.02 -15.06 -14.42
N ILE A 58 1.70 -14.03 -13.93
CA ILE A 58 1.18 -12.66 -13.81
C ILE A 58 2.26 -11.65 -14.22
N SER A 59 1.88 -10.53 -14.81
CA SER A 59 2.78 -9.37 -14.94
C SER A 59 2.42 -8.33 -13.91
N LEU A 60 3.41 -7.77 -13.23
CA LEU A 60 3.23 -6.75 -12.21
C LEU A 60 3.98 -5.48 -12.60
N CYS A 61 3.32 -4.34 -12.42
CA CYS A 61 3.90 -3.02 -12.62
C CYS A 61 3.57 -2.11 -11.44
N GLY A 62 4.56 -1.39 -10.93
CA GLY A 62 4.35 -0.39 -9.89
C GLY A 62 5.43 -0.36 -8.82
N LEU A 63 5.05 0.14 -7.65
CA LEU A 63 5.98 0.43 -6.57
C LEU A 63 5.38 0.04 -5.22
N GLU A 64 6.22 -0.46 -4.33
CA GLU A 64 5.87 -0.70 -2.93
C GLU A 64 6.95 -0.10 -2.03
N PHE A 65 6.53 0.55 -0.95
CA PHE A 65 7.43 1.20 0.00
C PHE A 65 6.77 1.36 1.38
N SER A 66 7.55 1.29 2.45
CA SER A 66 7.06 1.64 3.79
C SER A 66 7.06 3.14 4.02
N LEU A 67 6.02 3.65 4.66
CA LEU A 67 6.03 4.98 5.26
C LEU A 67 6.74 4.94 6.60
N TYR A 68 7.47 6.00 6.93
CA TYR A 68 8.08 6.09 8.26
C TYR A 68 7.03 6.34 9.34
N ASP A 69 6.90 5.42 10.30
CA ASP A 69 6.24 5.68 11.59
C ASP A 69 7.29 5.92 12.68
N GLY A 70 7.45 7.19 13.10
CA GLY A 70 8.40 7.55 14.15
C GLY A 70 8.07 7.06 15.55
N ARG A 71 6.90 6.43 15.72
CA ARG A 71 6.49 5.76 16.95
C ARG A 71 6.69 4.24 16.86
N GLU A 72 7.02 3.68 15.70
CA GLU A 72 7.26 2.25 15.47
C GLU A 72 6.14 1.35 16.01
N LEU A 73 4.88 1.80 15.95
CA LEU A 73 3.78 1.08 16.63
C LEU A 73 3.34 -0.17 15.87
N TYR A 74 3.51 -0.20 14.55
CA TYR A 74 3.15 -1.31 13.67
C TYR A 74 4.26 -1.57 12.66
N THR A 75 5.39 -2.06 13.16
CA THR A 75 6.54 -2.37 12.31
C THR A 75 6.18 -3.47 11.32
N GLY A 76 6.17 -3.17 10.02
CA GLY A 76 5.82 -4.10 8.95
C GLY A 76 4.44 -3.89 8.32
N ASP A 77 3.54 -3.16 8.98
CA ASP A 77 2.19 -2.86 8.47
C ASP A 77 2.06 -1.43 7.91
N ASP A 78 3.18 -0.72 7.81
CA ASP A 78 3.32 0.65 7.29
C ASP A 78 3.56 0.72 5.77
N ARG A 79 3.31 -0.40 5.07
CA ARG A 79 3.69 -0.62 3.67
C ARG A 79 2.65 -0.09 2.70
N ILE A 80 2.95 0.92 1.90
CA ILE A 80 2.11 1.32 0.75
C ILE A 80 2.44 0.44 -0.45
N SER A 81 1.42 -0.17 -1.06
CA SER A 81 1.53 -0.82 -2.37
C SER A 81 0.69 -0.10 -3.43
N LEU A 82 1.37 0.30 -4.49
CA LEU A 82 0.81 0.82 -5.73
C LEU A 82 1.25 -0.10 -6.87
N VAL A 83 0.98 -1.39 -6.71
CA VAL A 83 1.34 -2.45 -7.65
C VAL A 83 0.08 -2.97 -8.33
N PHE A 84 0.12 -2.97 -9.65
CA PHE A 84 -0.99 -3.37 -10.50
C PHE A 84 -0.66 -4.66 -11.24
N CYS A 85 -1.65 -5.54 -11.33
CA CYS A 85 -1.66 -6.65 -12.27
C CYS A 85 -1.81 -6.12 -13.71
N LEU A 86 -1.05 -6.68 -14.63
CA LEU A 86 -1.15 -6.44 -16.07
C LEU A 86 -1.46 -7.76 -16.78
N ASP A 87 -2.60 -7.85 -17.44
CA ASP A 87 -3.05 -9.06 -18.12
C ASP A 87 -4.00 -8.72 -19.30
N ASP A 88 -4.16 -9.64 -20.25
CA ASP A 88 -5.16 -9.51 -21.31
C ASP A 88 -6.58 -9.92 -20.85
N ASP A 89 -6.71 -10.51 -19.66
CA ASP A 89 -7.99 -10.77 -19.01
C ASP A 89 -8.48 -9.54 -18.22
N PRO A 90 -9.62 -8.91 -18.58
CA PRO A 90 -10.11 -7.70 -17.93
C PRO A 90 -10.47 -7.86 -16.45
N GLU A 91 -10.70 -9.08 -15.96
CA GLU A 91 -10.95 -9.31 -14.53
C GLU A 91 -9.68 -9.32 -13.68
N ILE A 92 -8.51 -9.47 -14.32
CA ILE A 92 -7.20 -9.51 -13.68
C ILE A 92 -6.44 -8.19 -13.94
N ASP A 93 -6.59 -7.62 -15.13
CA ASP A 93 -5.91 -6.40 -15.53
C ASP A 93 -6.31 -5.21 -14.64
N GLY A 94 -5.31 -4.44 -14.21
CA GLY A 94 -5.50 -3.28 -13.37
C GLY A 94 -5.83 -3.55 -11.90
N LEU A 95 -5.88 -4.81 -11.45
CA LEU A 95 -6.05 -5.13 -10.03
C LEU A 95 -4.90 -4.56 -9.21
N LEU A 96 -5.22 -3.78 -8.19
CA LEU A 96 -4.25 -3.26 -7.22
C LEU A 96 -4.01 -4.32 -6.13
N VAL A 97 -2.74 -4.66 -5.86
CA VAL A 97 -2.38 -5.80 -5.00
C VAL A 97 -1.24 -5.48 -4.03
N TYR A 98 -1.22 -6.16 -2.87
CA TYR A 98 0.01 -6.41 -2.13
C TYR A 98 0.74 -7.61 -2.70
N VAL A 99 2.06 -7.56 -2.67
CA VAL A 99 2.91 -8.63 -3.20
C VAL A 99 3.76 -9.22 -2.08
N GLU A 100 3.38 -10.41 -1.63
CA GLU A 100 4.23 -11.22 -0.76
C GLU A 100 5.07 -12.15 -1.62
N ASP A 101 6.39 -11.96 -1.59
CA ASP A 101 7.27 -12.91 -2.26
C ASP A 101 7.44 -14.19 -1.41
N ARG A 102 8.18 -15.15 -1.94
CA ARG A 102 8.37 -16.45 -1.28
C ARG A 102 8.91 -16.34 0.16
N ALA A 103 9.76 -15.35 0.46
CA ALA A 103 10.29 -15.18 1.81
C ALA A 103 9.19 -14.67 2.76
N GLU A 104 8.33 -13.78 2.30
CA GLU A 104 7.17 -13.27 3.04
C GLU A 104 6.10 -14.35 3.21
N CYS A 105 5.76 -15.08 2.15
CA CYS A 105 4.79 -16.17 2.15
C CYS A 105 5.06 -17.19 3.28
N ARG A 106 6.33 -17.54 3.51
CA ARG A 106 6.74 -18.48 4.57
C ARG A 106 6.42 -18.04 6.00
N LYS A 107 6.11 -16.76 6.20
CA LYS A 107 5.78 -16.19 7.52
C LYS A 107 4.31 -16.38 7.88
N TYR A 108 3.43 -16.64 6.91
CA TYR A 108 2.02 -16.91 7.14
C TYR A 108 1.83 -18.21 7.89
N GLU A 109 0.71 -18.40 8.60
CA GLU A 109 0.35 -19.70 9.20
C GLU A 109 -0.32 -20.63 8.20
N ASP A 110 -1.05 -20.07 7.23
CA ASP A 110 -1.77 -20.80 6.19
C ASP A 110 -0.81 -21.56 5.26
N GLU A 111 -0.94 -22.89 5.20
CA GLU A 111 -0.07 -23.75 4.42
C GLU A 111 -0.15 -23.51 2.91
N ARG A 112 -1.27 -22.97 2.40
CA ARG A 112 -1.42 -22.63 0.97
C ARG A 112 -0.56 -21.42 0.65
N ILE A 113 -0.65 -20.37 1.47
CA ILE A 113 0.17 -19.16 1.30
C ILE A 113 1.64 -19.51 1.50
N LYS A 114 2.02 -20.26 2.54
CA LYS A 114 3.42 -20.65 2.81
C LYS A 114 4.12 -21.34 1.65
N ARG A 115 3.38 -22.09 0.83
CA ARG A 115 3.92 -22.90 -0.27
C ARG A 115 4.01 -22.12 -1.59
N ALA A 116 3.23 -21.06 -1.73
CA ALA A 116 3.23 -20.23 -2.92
C ALA A 116 4.62 -19.61 -3.17
N ASP A 117 4.96 -19.44 -4.45
CA ASP A 117 6.12 -18.65 -4.85
C ASP A 117 5.81 -17.15 -4.78
N LEU A 118 4.53 -16.79 -4.93
CA LEU A 118 4.01 -15.43 -4.88
C LEU A 118 2.57 -15.44 -4.35
N TYR A 119 2.26 -14.55 -3.41
CA TYR A 119 0.90 -14.34 -2.92
C TYR A 119 0.46 -12.90 -3.17
N LEU A 120 -0.67 -12.75 -3.86
CA LEU A 120 -1.31 -11.47 -4.17
C LEU A 120 -2.52 -11.26 -3.27
N ALA A 121 -2.44 -10.27 -2.39
CA ALA A 121 -3.49 -9.93 -1.45
C ALA A 121 -4.10 -8.57 -1.77
N VAL A 122 -5.26 -8.28 -1.18
CA VAL A 122 -5.82 -6.93 -1.25
C VAL A 122 -4.88 -5.99 -0.46
N PRO A 123 -4.56 -4.80 -0.98
CA PRO A 123 -3.78 -3.84 -0.23
C PRO A 123 -4.51 -3.46 1.06
N HIS A 124 -3.97 -3.90 2.18
CA HIS A 124 -4.42 -3.55 3.53
C HIS A 124 -3.50 -2.49 4.12
N LEU A 125 -3.87 -1.23 3.98
CA LEU A 125 -3.04 -0.18 4.56
C LEU A 125 -3.48 0.16 5.98
N HIS A 126 -2.66 -0.23 6.95
CA HIS A 126 -2.82 0.19 8.34
C HIS A 126 -2.15 1.54 8.56
N LEU A 127 -2.69 2.58 7.92
CA LEU A 127 -2.35 3.94 8.34
C LEU A 127 -3.03 4.22 9.66
N ARG A 128 -2.37 5.02 10.50
CA ARG A 128 -3.05 5.69 11.60
C ARG A 128 -3.91 6.81 11.04
N TYR A 129 -5.00 7.14 11.74
CA TYR A 129 -5.96 8.22 11.41
C TYR A 129 -5.35 9.50 10.79
N TYR A 130 -4.14 9.88 11.18
CA TYR A 130 -3.48 11.11 10.72
C TYR A 130 -2.90 11.06 9.29
N LEU A 131 -2.72 9.87 8.67
CA LEU A 131 -2.32 9.75 7.27
C LEU A 131 -3.43 9.21 6.37
N GLU A 132 -4.51 8.73 6.97
CA GLU A 132 -5.59 8.11 6.22
C GLU A 132 -6.25 9.11 5.26
N ASP A 133 -6.51 10.35 5.70
CA ASP A 133 -7.08 11.40 4.84
C ASP A 133 -6.14 11.78 3.69
N TRP A 134 -4.84 11.88 3.96
CA TRP A 134 -3.84 12.16 2.94
C TRP A 134 -3.82 11.07 1.85
N LEU A 135 -3.87 9.80 2.26
CA LEU A 135 -3.91 8.69 1.33
C LEU A 135 -5.21 8.69 0.52
N ASP A 136 -6.34 9.00 1.14
CA ASP A 136 -7.63 9.08 0.46
C ASP A 136 -7.61 10.13 -0.65
N TYR A 137 -6.99 11.29 -0.42
CA TYR A 137 -6.78 12.26 -1.48
C TYR A 137 -5.83 11.75 -2.58
N LEU A 138 -4.77 11.03 -2.22
CA LEU A 138 -3.84 10.44 -3.19
C LEU A 138 -4.52 9.40 -4.08
N ILE A 139 -5.20 8.42 -3.48
CA ILE A 139 -5.90 7.34 -4.18
C ILE A 139 -7.12 7.88 -4.92
N GLY A 140 -7.85 8.82 -4.33
CA GLY A 140 -8.95 9.54 -4.99
C GLY A 140 -8.49 10.31 -6.22
N GLY A 141 -7.34 10.98 -6.13
CA GLY A 141 -6.72 11.66 -7.27
C GLY A 141 -6.27 10.68 -8.35
N MET A 142 -5.67 9.55 -7.95
CA MET A 142 -5.30 8.47 -8.88
C MET A 142 -6.52 7.93 -9.62
N LYS A 143 -7.61 7.68 -8.90
CA LYS A 143 -8.87 7.22 -9.47
C LYS A 143 -9.47 8.24 -10.44
N TYR A 144 -9.52 9.52 -10.04
CA TYR A 144 -10.13 10.58 -10.85
C TYR A 144 -9.35 10.85 -12.14
N TYR A 145 -8.02 10.88 -12.07
CA TYR A 145 -7.19 11.31 -13.19
C TYR A 145 -6.61 10.17 -14.04
N TYR A 146 -6.48 8.96 -13.50
CA TYR A 146 -5.69 7.90 -14.15
C TYR A 146 -6.40 6.55 -14.25
N ILE A 147 -7.19 6.15 -13.24
CA ILE A 147 -7.74 4.79 -13.15
C ILE A 147 -9.21 4.82 -12.72
N GLU A 148 -10.11 4.99 -13.70
CA GLU A 148 -11.56 5.16 -13.46
C GLU A 148 -12.16 4.04 -12.59
N ASN A 149 -11.71 2.80 -12.80
CA ASN A 149 -12.23 1.61 -12.12
C ASN A 149 -11.37 1.17 -10.92
N LEU A 150 -10.54 2.06 -10.36
CA LEU A 150 -9.75 1.72 -9.18
C LEU A 150 -10.67 1.34 -8.01
N SER A 151 -10.57 0.08 -7.60
CA SER A 151 -11.24 -0.48 -6.42
C SER A 151 -10.24 -0.50 -5.27
N TYR A 152 -10.47 0.31 -4.25
CA TYR A 152 -9.65 0.40 -3.04
C TYR A 152 -10.59 0.36 -1.83
N TRP A 153 -10.22 -0.39 -0.79
CA TRP A 153 -11.03 -0.57 0.41
C TRP A 153 -10.35 0.11 1.61
N ARG A 154 -10.99 1.15 2.16
CA ARG A 154 -10.70 1.70 3.50
C ARG A 154 -11.84 1.29 4.43
N TYR A 155 -11.55 1.18 5.73
CA TYR A 155 -12.52 0.86 6.79
C TYR A 155 -13.71 1.84 6.88
N GLU A 156 -13.68 2.97 6.17
CA GLU A 156 -14.76 3.95 6.14
C GLU A 156 -15.15 4.29 4.70
N THR A 157 -16.45 4.38 4.45
CA THR A 157 -17.06 4.68 3.16
C THR A 157 -16.68 6.07 2.67
N LEU A 158 -15.69 6.13 1.78
CA LEU A 158 -15.24 7.31 1.02
C LEU A 158 -16.34 8.03 0.20
N TRP A 159 -17.57 7.52 0.18
CA TRP A 159 -18.64 8.03 -0.67
C TRP A 159 -19.18 9.40 -0.21
N ASP A 160 -19.12 9.73 1.07
CA ASP A 160 -19.69 11.00 1.59
C ASP A 160 -18.80 12.23 1.31
N ASP A 161 -17.53 12.06 0.95
CA ASP A 161 -16.60 13.16 0.66
C ASP A 161 -16.25 13.32 -0.83
N ARG A 162 -17.02 12.67 -1.72
CA ARG A 162 -16.82 12.79 -3.18
C ARG A 162 -16.89 14.25 -3.66
N GLU A 163 -17.80 15.06 -3.10
CA GLU A 163 -17.93 16.46 -3.48
C GLU A 163 -16.73 17.31 -3.01
N LYS A 164 -16.16 17.01 -1.83
CA LYS A 164 -14.90 17.64 -1.37
C LYS A 164 -13.73 17.23 -2.26
N LEU A 165 -13.62 15.94 -2.60
CA LEU A 165 -12.59 15.42 -3.50
C LEU A 165 -12.68 16.06 -4.89
N VAL A 166 -13.88 16.11 -5.48
CA VAL A 166 -14.12 16.75 -6.79
C VAL A 166 -13.79 18.23 -6.73
N ASN A 167 -14.21 18.96 -5.69
CA ASN A 167 -13.87 20.37 -5.54
C ASN A 167 -12.35 20.61 -5.36
N CYS A 168 -11.65 19.71 -4.68
CA CYS A 168 -10.19 19.74 -4.57
C CYS A 168 -9.50 19.45 -5.92
N PHE A 169 -10.09 18.58 -6.76
CA PHE A 169 -9.53 18.21 -8.05
C PHE A 169 -9.84 19.22 -9.14
N ASP A 170 -11.02 19.84 -9.14
CA ASP A 170 -11.41 20.81 -10.17
C ASP A 170 -10.67 22.17 -10.05
N GLN A 171 -9.99 22.43 -8.93
CA GLN A 171 -9.25 23.67 -8.68
C GLN A 171 -7.78 23.64 -9.14
N GLY A 172 -7.27 22.50 -9.61
CA GLY A 172 -5.88 22.38 -10.08
C GLY A 172 -5.67 21.15 -10.97
N GLY A 173 -4.75 21.25 -11.92
CA GLY A 173 -4.37 20.09 -12.73
C GLY A 173 -3.70 19.00 -11.89
N THR A 174 -3.43 17.86 -12.52
CA THR A 174 -2.90 16.66 -11.84
C THR A 174 -1.57 16.91 -11.13
N PHE A 175 -0.78 17.86 -11.64
CA PHE A 175 0.50 18.27 -11.05
C PHE A 175 0.30 19.09 -9.76
N GLU A 176 -0.63 20.03 -9.77
CA GLU A 176 -0.95 20.88 -8.62
C GLU A 176 -1.49 20.05 -7.44
N LEU A 177 -2.32 19.05 -7.72
CA LEU A 177 -2.79 18.11 -6.70
C LEU A 177 -1.63 17.36 -6.07
N PHE A 178 -0.72 16.81 -6.89
CA PHE A 178 0.41 16.04 -6.39
C PHE A 178 1.34 16.88 -5.50
N GLU A 179 1.67 18.10 -5.92
CA GLU A 179 2.50 19.01 -5.10
C GLU A 179 1.79 19.47 -3.81
N THR A 180 0.45 19.58 -3.83
CA THR A 180 -0.33 19.87 -2.63
C THR A 180 -0.26 18.71 -1.63
N LEU A 181 -0.49 17.48 -2.10
CA LEU A 181 -0.42 16.28 -1.28
C LEU A 181 0.98 16.05 -0.72
N LYS A 182 2.01 16.26 -1.55
CA LYS A 182 3.40 16.18 -1.11
C LYS A 182 3.69 17.14 0.04
N ARG A 183 3.23 18.38 -0.06
CA ARG A 183 3.42 19.41 0.98
C ARG A 183 2.66 19.09 2.26
N GLN A 184 1.44 18.56 2.15
CA GLN A 184 0.69 18.09 3.32
C GLN A 184 1.43 16.98 4.05
N LEU A 185 1.95 15.98 3.30
CA LEU A 185 2.78 14.92 3.87
C LEU A 185 4.05 15.49 4.54
N GLU A 186 4.74 16.42 3.89
CA GLU A 186 5.93 17.07 4.45
C GLU A 186 5.63 17.79 5.78
N ASN A 187 4.48 18.47 5.88
CA ASN A 187 4.06 19.16 7.10
C ASN A 187 3.72 18.18 8.23
N GLU A 188 2.98 17.11 7.95
CA GLU A 188 2.63 16.07 8.92
C GLU A 188 3.89 15.35 9.44
N VAL A 189 4.75 14.91 8.53
CA VAL A 189 6.04 14.27 8.85
C VAL A 189 6.94 15.24 9.65
N GLY A 190 6.95 16.52 9.28
CA GLY A 190 7.66 17.58 10.01
C GLY A 190 7.17 17.74 11.44
N ALA A 191 5.86 17.70 11.69
CA ALA A 191 5.30 17.74 13.04
C ALA A 191 5.71 16.53 13.89
N TRP A 192 5.89 15.36 13.28
CA TRP A 192 6.37 14.16 13.99
C TRP A 192 7.84 14.22 14.36
N SER A 193 8.64 15.14 13.79
CA SER A 193 10.04 15.32 14.17
C SER A 193 10.22 15.74 15.63
N GLY A 194 9.31 16.57 16.14
CA GLY A 194 9.29 16.95 17.55
C GLY A 194 8.96 15.74 18.44
N ILE A 195 7.94 14.98 18.05
CA ILE A 195 7.42 13.84 18.81
C ILE A 195 8.43 12.67 18.82
N SER A 196 9.09 12.38 17.70
CA SER A 196 10.09 11.30 17.60
C SER A 196 11.34 11.61 18.41
N LYS A 197 11.77 12.87 18.51
CA LYS A 197 12.89 13.29 19.37
C LYS A 197 12.58 13.08 20.85
N GLU A 198 11.35 13.38 21.26
CA GLU A 198 10.87 13.14 22.62
C GLU A 198 10.68 11.64 22.92
N ALA A 199 10.10 10.89 21.98
CA ALA A 199 9.91 9.45 22.10
C ALA A 199 11.26 8.68 22.16
N ARG A 200 12.24 9.08 21.35
CA ARG A 200 13.61 8.51 21.40
C ARG A 200 14.30 8.81 22.74
N ARG A 201 14.16 10.04 23.26
CA ARG A 201 14.68 10.42 24.59
C ARG A 201 14.02 9.62 25.70
N PHE A 202 12.71 9.47 25.65
CA PHE A 202 11.95 8.70 26.62
C PHE A 202 12.38 7.22 26.61
N ARG A 203 12.43 6.57 25.43
CA ARG A 203 12.88 5.18 25.31
C ARG A 203 14.32 4.97 25.79
N ALA A 204 15.22 5.91 25.50
CA ALA A 204 16.59 5.87 26.01
C ALA A 204 16.63 5.93 27.54
N SER A 205 15.86 6.84 28.16
CA SER A 205 15.78 6.96 29.62
C SER A 205 15.18 5.72 30.30
N VAL A 206 14.20 5.07 29.68
CA VAL A 206 13.62 3.81 30.19
C VAL A 206 14.64 2.68 30.10
N ARG A 207 15.40 2.58 29.00
CA ARG A 207 16.42 1.56 28.82
C ARG A 207 17.56 1.68 29.84
N GLU A 208 18.03 2.90 30.09
CA GLU A 208 19.05 3.17 31.13
C GLU A 208 18.57 2.78 32.54
N GLN A 209 17.28 2.94 32.85
CA GLN A 209 16.69 2.55 34.13
C GLN A 209 16.46 1.03 34.29
N MET A 210 16.40 0.29 33.18
CA MET A 210 16.22 -1.16 33.21
C MET A 210 17.55 -1.94 33.20
N GLU A 211 18.63 -1.28 32.79
CA GLU A 211 19.98 -1.88 32.66
C GLU A 211 20.93 -1.47 33.81
N GLY A 212 20.51 -0.59 34.72
CA GLY A 212 21.24 -0.19 35.93
C GLY A 212 20.60 -0.71 37.22
#